data_AF-A0A354WCF5-F1
#
_entry.id   AF-A0A354WCF5-F1
#
_cell.length_a   1.000
_cell.length_b   1.000
_cell.length_c   1.000
_cell.angle_alpha   90.00
_cell.angle_beta   90.00
_cell.angle_gamma   90.00
#
_symmetry.space_group_name_H-M   'P 1'
#
loop_
_entity.id
_entity.type
_entity.pdbx_description
1 polymer ?
#
loop_
_entity_poly.entity_id
_entity_poly.type
_entity_poly.pdbx_seq_one_letter_code
_entity_poly.pdbx_strand_id
1 'polypeptide(L)' 'MPINPIFNPNGNDDIAHRSIWFGETTNLMQLNDVRYSWAVSLYKQMRENFWVN' A
#
# COMPACT_ATOMS: atom_id res chain seq x y z
N MET A 1 12.82 -6.08 15.29
CA MET A 1 11.46 -6.04 14.69
C MET A 1 11.30 -7.29 13.85
N PRO A 2 10.17 -8.01 13.97
CA PRO A 2 9.88 -9.12 13.09
C PRO A 2 9.75 -8.62 11.65
N ILE A 3 10.26 -9.40 10.70
CA ILE A 3 10.16 -9.12 9.27
C ILE A 3 8.75 -9.52 8.83
N ASN A 4 8.05 -8.64 8.11
CA ASN A 4 6.74 -8.97 7.56
C ASN A 4 6.88 -10.08 6.52
N PRO A 5 5.98 -11.09 6.51
CA PRO A 5 5.99 -12.14 5.50
C PRO A 5 5.73 -11.54 4.11
N ILE A 6 6.15 -12.23 3.05
CA ILE A 6 5.87 -11.79 1.67
C ILE A 6 4.35 -11.70 1.41
N PHE A 7 3.60 -12.64 1.97
CA PHE A 7 2.15 -12.72 1.87
C PHE A 7 1.57 -13.24 3.18
N ASN A 8 0.49 -12.62 3.65
CA ASN A 8 -0.24 -13.04 4.85
C ASN A 8 -1.72 -13.34 4.50
N PRO A 9 -2.12 -14.62 4.34
CA PRO A 9 -3.49 -14.96 3.96
C PRO A 9 -4.54 -14.60 5.02
N ASN A 10 -4.14 -14.44 6.28
CA ASN A 10 -5.04 -14.08 7.39
C ASN A 10 -5.00 -12.58 7.70
N GLY A 11 -4.33 -11.77 6.88
CA GLY A 11 -4.22 -10.33 7.06
C GLY A 11 -5.58 -9.63 6.95
N ASN A 12 -5.75 -8.54 7.69
CA ASN A 12 -6.89 -7.64 7.60
C ASN A 12 -6.55 -6.41 6.75
N ASP A 13 -7.13 -6.35 5.56
CA ASP A 13 -6.98 -5.24 4.64
C ASP A 13 -8.03 -4.13 4.82
N ASP A 14 -8.90 -4.19 5.83
CA ASP A 14 -9.90 -3.16 6.10
C ASP A 14 -9.27 -1.77 6.22
N ILE A 15 -9.85 -0.79 5.50
CA ILE A 15 -9.41 0.61 5.49
C ILE A 15 -9.26 1.17 6.91
N ALA A 16 -10.16 0.80 7.83
CA ALA A 16 -10.16 1.29 9.21
C ALA A 16 -8.94 0.80 10.02
N HIS A 17 -8.46 -0.42 9.76
CA HIS A 17 -7.41 -1.08 10.53
C HIS A 17 -6.01 -0.94 9.90
N ARG A 18 -5.92 -0.54 8.63
CA ARG A 18 -4.66 -0.46 7.89
C ARG A 18 -3.73 0.66 8.37
N SER A 19 -2.64 0.37 9.08
CA SER A 19 -1.63 1.36 9.46
C SER A 19 -0.45 1.40 8.48
N ILE A 20 0.34 2.49 8.50
CA ILE A 20 1.59 2.56 7.71
C ILE A 20 2.65 1.63 8.28
N TRP A 21 2.68 1.49 9.61
CA TRP A 21 3.63 0.66 10.34
C TRP A 21 2.89 -0.37 11.19
N PHE A 22 3.44 -1.57 11.30
CA PHE A 22 2.93 -2.65 12.16
C PHE A 22 1.49 -3.09 11.85
N GLY A 23 1.01 -2.88 10.63
CA GLY A 23 -0.30 -3.35 10.19
C GLY A 23 -0.28 -4.82 9.81
N GLU A 24 -1.37 -5.53 10.09
CA GLU A 24 -1.59 -6.93 9.71
C GLU A 24 -2.17 -7.01 8.29
N THR A 25 -1.41 -6.58 7.28
CA THR A 25 -1.88 -6.56 5.88
C THR A 25 -1.59 -7.87 5.14
N THR A 26 -2.38 -8.16 4.10
CA THR A 26 -2.12 -9.35 3.24
C THR A 26 -0.92 -9.17 2.31
N ASN A 27 -0.48 -7.91 2.11
CA ASN A 27 0.54 -7.46 1.16
C ASN A 27 0.14 -7.56 -0.32
N LEU A 28 -1.16 -7.76 -0.60
CA LEU A 28 -1.69 -7.67 -1.96
C LEU A 28 -1.75 -6.21 -2.42
N MET A 29 -1.35 -5.95 -3.68
CA MET A 29 -1.46 -4.63 -4.30
C MET A 29 -2.89 -4.37 -4.78
N GLN A 30 -3.74 -3.82 -3.91
CA GLN A 30 -5.09 -3.39 -4.27
C GLN A 30 -5.19 -1.87 -4.42
N LEU A 31 -5.16 -1.38 -5.67
CA LEU A 31 -5.20 0.05 -5.96
C LEU A 31 -6.62 0.67 -5.89
N ASN A 32 -7.66 -0.17 -5.85
CA ASN A 32 -9.05 0.28 -5.72
C ASN A 32 -9.47 0.50 -4.26
N ASP A 33 -8.81 -0.17 -3.32
CA ASP A 33 -9.09 -0.10 -1.89
C ASP A 33 -7.86 0.41 -1.15
N VAL A 34 -7.76 1.73 -0.99
CA VAL A 34 -6.58 2.41 -0.43
C VAL A 34 -7.01 3.33 0.71
N ARG A 35 -6.43 3.17 1.91
CA ARG A 35 -6.73 4.03 3.06
C ARG A 35 -6.27 5.47 2.87
N TYR A 36 -5.10 5.65 2.27
CA TYR A 36 -4.47 6.94 2.09
C TYR A 36 -4.66 7.43 0.66
N SER A 37 -5.75 8.16 0.41
CA SER A 37 -6.10 8.66 -0.93
C SER A 37 -5.00 9.53 -1.56
N TRP A 38 -4.22 10.25 -0.74
CA TRP A 38 -3.07 11.03 -1.21
C TRP A 38 -1.99 10.18 -1.89
N ALA A 39 -1.84 8.91 -1.50
CA ALA A 39 -0.84 8.02 -2.09
C ALA A 39 -1.13 7.72 -3.56
N VAL A 40 -2.42 7.63 -3.92
CA VAL A 40 -2.84 7.43 -5.32
C VAL A 40 -2.51 8.66 -6.17
N SER A 41 -2.73 9.87 -5.64
CA SER A 41 -2.39 11.11 -6.34
C SER A 41 -0.88 11.25 -6.54
N LEU A 42 -0.08 10.92 -5.51
CA LEU A 42 1.39 10.93 -5.61
C LEU A 42 1.88 9.93 -6.66
N TYR A 43 1.35 8.71 -6.67
CA TYR A 43 1.69 7.69 -7.66
C TYR A 43 1.43 8.17 -9.10
N LYS A 44 0.32 8.89 -9.34
CA LYS A 44 0.02 9.49 -10.65
C LYS A 44 1.07 10.52 -11.05
N GLN A 45 1.40 11.46 -10.16
CA GLN A 45 2.41 12.49 -10.42
C GLN A 45 3.79 11.88 -10.72
N MET A 46 4.19 10.83 -9.98
CA MET A 46 5.47 10.16 -10.20
C MET A 46 5.54 9.48 -11.58
N ARG A 47 4.42 8.91 -12.04
CA ARG A 47 4.33 8.31 -13.39
C ARG A 47 4.38 9.35 -14.50
N GLU A 48 3.70 10.47 -14.32
CA GLU A 48 3.62 11.55 -15.32
C GLU A 48 4.97 12.28 -15.50
N ASN A 49 5.73 12.42 -14.41
CA ASN A 49 7.04 13.08 -14.41
C ASN A 49 8.21 12.17 -14.83
N PHE A 50 7.94 11.02 -15.47
CA PHE A 50 8.99 10.15 -15.97
C PHE A 50 9.65 10.75 -17.22
N TRP A 51 10.98 10.78 -17.24
CA TRP A 51 11.79 11.24 -18.36
C TRP A 51 13.02 10.36 -18.53
N VAL A 52 13.49 10.22 -19.77
CA VAL A 52 14.69 9.45 -20.13
C VAL A 52 15.71 10.42 -20.72
N ASN A 53 16.95 10.33 -20.24
CA ASN A 53 18.12 10.99 -20.84
C ASN A 53 18.79 10.10 -21.87
#